data_AF-A0A3B8X2L9-F1
#
_entry.id   AF-A0A3B8X2L9-F1
#
_cell.length_a   1.000
_cell.length_b   1.000
_cell.length_c   1.000
_cell.angle_alpha   90.00
_cell.angle_beta   90.00
_cell.angle_gamma   90.00
#
_symmetry.space_group_name_H-M   'P 1'
#
loop_
_entity.id
_entity.type
_entity.pdbx_description
1 polymer ?
#
loop_
_entity_poly.entity_id
_entity_poly.type
_entity_poly.pdbx_seq_one_letter_code
_entity_poly.pdbx_strand_id
1 'polypeptide(L)'
;NPNLSSDQKVTGGGLFQYEIDALNRGEVDAIWAKGCQTRQLEREMGDQLRLISDLRRDTDNMELRVNANPRIITVSGNMARENPDAVVRYLQVLIRAARWSSEHPAEAAEVFATELGVTVEDINGSFVDNYQDKLWPNLSSDTMHLLSTQQDFMLKYGYLPSPVDLQIWCDDSFLRQAYERENLPWAA
;
A
#
# COMPACT_ATOMS: atom_id res chain seq x y z
N ASN A 1 -11.10 7.99 -6.40
CA ASN A 1 -10.81 9.14 -7.30
C ASN A 1 -11.92 10.16 -7.09
N PRO A 2 -11.64 11.32 -6.47
CA PRO A 2 -12.65 12.33 -6.12
C PRO A 2 -13.39 12.92 -7.34
N ASN A 3 -13.02 12.53 -8.56
CA ASN A 3 -13.69 12.90 -9.81
C ASN A 3 -14.67 11.85 -10.36
N LEU A 4 -14.87 10.70 -9.69
CA LEU A 4 -15.90 9.73 -10.09
C LEU A 4 -17.26 10.18 -9.54
N SER A 5 -18.18 10.60 -10.41
CA SER A 5 -19.58 10.79 -10.03
C SER A 5 -20.28 9.44 -9.87
N SER A 6 -21.36 9.39 -9.09
CA SER A 6 -22.18 8.19 -8.83
C SER A 6 -22.67 7.46 -10.09
N ASP A 7 -22.67 8.15 -11.23
CA ASP A 7 -23.28 7.69 -12.47
C ASP A 7 -22.26 7.16 -13.49
N GLN A 8 -20.95 7.24 -13.19
CA GLN A 8 -19.91 6.71 -14.07
C GLN A 8 -19.58 5.25 -13.74
N LYS A 9 -20.04 4.33 -14.60
CA LYS A 9 -19.54 2.94 -14.59
C LYS A 9 -18.07 2.94 -15.02
N VAL A 10 -17.18 2.52 -14.13
CA VAL A 10 -15.83 2.12 -14.48
C VAL A 10 -15.95 0.90 -15.38
N THR A 11 -15.78 1.07 -16.69
CA THR A 11 -15.78 -0.04 -17.64
C THR A 11 -14.57 -0.94 -17.37
N GLY A 12 -14.77 -2.26 -17.45
CA GLY A 12 -13.88 -3.34 -16.99
C GLY A 12 -12.47 -3.45 -17.60
N GLY A 13 -12.00 -2.37 -18.21
CA GLY A 13 -10.61 -2.13 -18.56
C GLY A 13 -9.75 -1.53 -17.46
N GLY A 14 -10.34 -0.73 -16.56
CA GLY A 14 -9.65 -0.12 -15.43
C GLY A 14 -8.19 0.35 -15.67
N LEU A 15 -7.35 0.15 -14.66
CA LEU A 15 -5.92 0.48 -14.66
C LEU A 15 -5.07 -0.40 -15.60
N PHE A 16 -5.60 -1.53 -16.07
CA PHE A 16 -4.84 -2.60 -16.75
C PHE A 16 -5.30 -2.85 -18.19
N GLN A 17 -6.05 -1.92 -18.80
CA GLN A 17 -6.69 -2.16 -20.11
C GLN A 17 -5.66 -2.51 -21.19
N TYR A 18 -4.50 -1.85 -21.19
CA TYR A 18 -3.46 -2.11 -22.20
C TYR A 18 -2.87 -3.51 -22.06
N GLU A 19 -2.64 -3.96 -20.83
CA GLU A 19 -2.17 -5.30 -20.51
C GLU A 19 -3.20 -6.36 -20.93
N ILE A 20 -4.49 -6.11 -20.66
CA ILE A 20 -5.59 -6.99 -21.08
C ILE A 20 -5.71 -7.04 -22.60
N ASP A 21 -5.59 -5.90 -23.29
CA ASP A 21 -5.67 -5.87 -24.74
C ASP A 21 -4.49 -6.62 -25.39
N ALA A 22 -3.29 -6.52 -24.81
CA ALA A 22 -2.13 -7.28 -25.28
C ALA A 22 -2.33 -8.79 -25.11
N LEU A 23 -2.92 -9.25 -23.99
CA LEU A 23 -3.32 -10.65 -23.82
C LEU A 23 -4.34 -11.08 -24.88
N ASN A 24 -5.38 -10.29 -25.09
CA ASN A 24 -6.45 -10.60 -26.04
C ASN A 24 -5.95 -10.65 -27.49
N ARG A 25 -4.94 -9.84 -27.83
CA ARG A 25 -4.25 -9.88 -29.13
C ARG A 25 -3.22 -11.01 -29.25
N GLY A 26 -2.91 -11.72 -28.16
CA GLY A 26 -1.89 -12.76 -28.12
C GLY A 26 -0.46 -12.23 -28.24
N GLU A 27 -0.23 -10.96 -27.89
CA GLU A 27 1.11 -10.34 -27.89
C GLU A 27 1.94 -10.75 -26.66
N VAL A 28 1.25 -11.10 -25.57
CA VAL A 28 1.84 -11.58 -24.32
C VAL A 28 1.05 -12.78 -23.83
N ASP A 29 1.71 -13.68 -23.09
CA ASP A 29 1.07 -14.89 -22.52
C ASP A 29 0.55 -14.69 -21.09
N ALA A 30 1.10 -13.70 -20.38
CA ALA A 30 0.76 -13.38 -19.00
C ALA A 30 1.01 -11.90 -18.69
N ILE A 31 0.26 -11.37 -17.73
CA ILE A 31 0.43 -10.01 -17.23
C ILE A 31 0.58 -10.04 -15.72
N TRP A 32 1.23 -9.02 -15.17
CA TRP A 32 1.28 -8.79 -13.74
C TRP A 32 0.33 -7.65 -13.38
N ALA A 33 -0.50 -7.87 -12.36
CA ALA A 33 -1.44 -6.88 -11.86
C ALA A 33 -1.35 -6.80 -10.33
N LYS A 34 -1.64 -5.62 -9.77
CA LYS A 34 -1.64 -5.39 -8.31
C LYS A 34 -2.75 -4.45 -7.85
N GLY A 35 -3.04 -4.48 -6.55
CA GLY A 35 -4.02 -3.59 -5.92
C GLY A 35 -5.44 -4.13 -6.02
N CYS A 36 -6.40 -3.40 -5.45
CA CYS A 36 -7.77 -3.90 -5.33
C CYS A 36 -8.49 -4.09 -6.67
N GLN A 37 -8.01 -3.40 -7.71
CA GLN A 37 -8.51 -3.54 -9.07
C GLN A 37 -8.28 -4.94 -9.64
N THR A 38 -7.36 -5.75 -9.09
CA THR A 38 -7.20 -7.14 -9.55
C THR A 38 -8.39 -8.02 -9.20
N ARG A 39 -9.05 -7.77 -8.05
CA ARG A 39 -10.29 -8.49 -7.70
C ARG A 39 -11.46 -8.06 -8.56
N GLN A 40 -11.50 -6.78 -8.94
CA GLN A 40 -12.44 -6.30 -9.94
C GLN A 40 -12.24 -7.02 -11.29
N LEU A 41 -11.00 -7.13 -11.77
CA LEU A 41 -10.67 -7.87 -13.00
C LEU A 41 -11.08 -9.34 -12.91
N GLU A 42 -10.77 -10.03 -11.81
CA GLU A 42 -11.18 -11.42 -11.61
C GLU A 42 -12.70 -11.59 -11.65
N ARG A 43 -13.46 -10.66 -11.05
CA ARG A 43 -14.93 -10.70 -11.04
C ARG A 43 -15.52 -10.44 -12.43
N GLU A 44 -15.01 -9.44 -13.14
CA GLU A 44 -15.58 -8.98 -14.41
C GLU A 44 -15.10 -9.79 -15.62
N MET A 45 -13.92 -10.38 -15.54
CA MET A 45 -13.26 -11.10 -16.63
C MET A 45 -12.82 -12.53 -16.27
N GLY A 46 -13.36 -13.11 -15.19
CA GLY A 46 -12.96 -14.45 -14.72
C GLY A 46 -13.16 -15.58 -15.73
N ASP A 47 -14.06 -15.41 -16.71
CA ASP A 47 -14.25 -16.38 -17.81
C ASP A 47 -13.19 -16.25 -18.92
N GLN A 48 -12.47 -15.13 -18.95
CA GLN A 48 -11.46 -14.80 -19.97
C GLN A 48 -10.04 -14.85 -19.40
N LEU A 49 -9.88 -14.59 -18.11
CA LEU A 49 -8.61 -14.54 -17.41
C LEU A 49 -8.51 -15.66 -16.39
N ARG A 50 -7.36 -16.32 -16.34
CA ARG A 50 -7.03 -17.31 -15.32
C ARG A 50 -5.94 -16.78 -14.41
N LEU A 51 -6.23 -16.69 -13.11
CA LEU A 51 -5.21 -16.41 -12.10
C LEU A 51 -4.17 -17.54 -12.08
N ILE A 52 -2.89 -17.20 -12.31
CA ILE A 52 -1.79 -18.16 -12.30
C ILE A 52 -1.17 -18.28 -10.91
N SER A 53 -0.98 -17.15 -10.22
CA SER A 53 -0.38 -17.08 -8.88
C SER A 53 -0.86 -15.85 -8.14
N ASP A 54 -1.10 -16.00 -6.84
CA ASP A 54 -1.41 -14.93 -5.89
C ASP A 54 -0.38 -14.98 -4.76
N LEU A 55 0.61 -14.08 -4.80
CA LEU A 55 1.69 -14.02 -3.80
C LEU A 55 1.20 -13.80 -2.37
N ARG A 56 -0.06 -13.38 -2.15
CA ARG A 56 -0.66 -13.29 -0.82
C ARG A 56 -1.06 -14.67 -0.27
N ARG A 57 -1.41 -15.60 -1.16
CA ARG A 57 -1.93 -16.95 -0.81
C ARG A 57 -0.88 -18.04 -1.02
N ASP A 58 -0.03 -17.88 -2.03
CA ASP A 58 0.91 -18.92 -2.46
C ASP A 58 2.16 -18.99 -1.55
N THR A 59 2.40 -17.98 -0.72
CA THR A 59 3.54 -17.94 0.19
C THR A 59 3.29 -17.09 1.44
N ASP A 60 3.79 -17.57 2.58
CA ASP A 60 3.89 -16.81 3.82
C ASP A 60 5.21 -16.02 3.93
N ASN A 61 6.12 -16.17 2.96
CA ASN A 61 7.38 -15.43 2.98
C ASN A 61 7.15 -13.96 2.61
N MET A 62 7.22 -13.08 3.61
CA MET A 62 7.04 -11.65 3.45
C MET A 62 8.06 -10.98 2.54
N GLU A 63 9.28 -11.53 2.42
CA GLU A 63 10.31 -11.02 1.51
C GLU A 63 9.91 -11.15 0.04
N LEU A 64 9.09 -12.16 -0.30
CA LEU A 64 8.54 -12.32 -1.65
C LEU A 64 7.39 -11.35 -1.94
N ARG A 65 6.89 -10.65 -0.91
CA ARG A 65 5.74 -9.75 -0.97
C ARG A 65 6.13 -8.27 -0.90
N VAL A 66 7.42 -7.94 -0.99
CA VAL A 66 7.95 -6.57 -0.81
C VAL A 66 7.68 -5.61 -1.98
N ASN A 67 7.12 -6.08 -3.10
CA ASN A 67 6.80 -5.22 -4.25
C ASN A 67 5.73 -4.14 -3.95
N ALA A 68 5.04 -4.23 -2.82
CA ALA A 68 4.06 -3.22 -2.39
C ALA A 68 4.13 -2.85 -0.90
N ASN A 69 5.01 -3.49 -0.11
CA ASN A 69 5.13 -3.28 1.33
C ASN A 69 6.61 -3.35 1.74
N PRO A 70 7.08 -2.48 2.65
CA PRO A 70 6.31 -1.47 3.36
C PRO A 70 5.96 -0.25 2.49
N ARG A 71 4.84 0.41 2.81
CA ARG A 71 4.50 1.72 2.24
C ARG A 71 5.20 2.80 3.06
N ILE A 72 6.26 3.37 2.50
CA ILE A 72 7.05 4.41 3.17
C ILE A 72 6.30 5.75 3.22
N ILE A 73 6.37 6.42 4.38
CA ILE A 73 5.93 7.80 4.54
C ILE A 73 7.18 8.67 4.44
N THR A 74 7.21 9.57 3.45
CA THR A 74 8.36 10.44 3.21
C THR A 74 7.96 11.90 3.29
N VAL A 75 8.84 12.74 3.81
CA VAL A 75 8.74 14.20 3.79
C VAL A 75 10.03 14.78 3.20
N SER A 76 9.96 15.96 2.59
CA SER A 76 11.17 16.62 2.10
C SER A 76 12.06 17.05 3.27
N GLY A 77 13.39 16.96 3.09
CA GLY A 77 14.34 17.34 4.14
C GLY A 77 14.23 18.80 4.58
N ASN A 78 13.87 19.72 3.67
CA ASN A 78 13.62 21.12 4.02
C ASN A 78 12.40 21.25 4.94
N MET A 79 11.32 20.54 4.63
CA MET A 79 10.12 20.55 5.45
C MET A 79 10.39 20.01 6.85
N ALA A 80 11.16 18.92 6.97
CA ALA A 80 11.56 18.36 8.26
C ALA A 80 12.40 19.33 9.10
N ARG A 81 13.33 20.08 8.48
CA ARG A 81 14.21 21.03 9.18
C ARG A 81 13.55 22.35 9.53
N GLU A 82 12.79 22.92 8.58
CA GLU A 82 12.25 24.27 8.69
C GLU A 82 10.88 24.28 9.37
N ASN A 83 10.12 23.19 9.27
CA ASN A 83 8.77 23.08 9.81
C ASN A 83 8.53 21.73 10.53
N PRO A 84 9.38 21.35 11.51
CA PRO A 84 9.31 20.05 12.18
C PRO A 84 7.95 19.79 12.84
N ASP A 85 7.32 20.81 13.43
CA ASP A 85 6.00 20.67 14.07
C ASP A 85 4.90 20.24 13.09
N ALA A 86 4.95 20.73 11.85
CA ALA A 86 3.97 20.35 10.84
C ALA A 86 4.15 18.89 10.38
N VAL A 87 5.38 18.36 10.39
CA VAL A 87 5.63 16.92 10.17
C VAL A 87 4.99 16.10 11.28
N VAL A 88 5.18 16.50 12.54
CA VAL A 88 4.56 15.83 13.69
C VAL A 88 3.04 15.87 13.60
N ARG A 89 2.44 17.04 13.30
CA ARG A 89 0.99 17.17 13.13
C ARG A 89 0.44 16.31 11.99
N TYR A 90 1.18 16.17 10.90
CA TYR A 90 0.82 15.25 9.81
C TYR A 90 0.78 13.81 10.30
N LEU A 91 1.81 13.35 11.01
CA LEU A 91 1.86 12.00 11.58
C LEU A 91 0.75 11.76 12.61
N GLN A 92 0.40 12.76 13.44
CA GLN A 92 -0.74 12.69 14.36
C GLN A 92 -2.08 12.45 13.64
N VAL A 93 -2.28 13.03 12.45
CA VAL A 93 -3.48 12.74 11.64
C VAL A 93 -3.49 11.29 11.18
N LEU A 94 -2.35 10.76 10.73
CA LEU A 94 -2.25 9.36 10.30
C LEU A 94 -2.49 8.39 11.45
N ILE A 95 -1.93 8.66 12.64
CA ILE A 95 -2.15 7.85 13.84
C ILE A 95 -3.63 7.82 14.22
N ARG A 96 -4.30 8.99 14.24
CA ARG A 96 -5.74 9.07 14.52
C ARG A 96 -6.58 8.35 13.48
N ALA A 97 -6.20 8.44 12.20
CA ALA A 97 -6.88 7.72 11.12
C ALA A 97 -6.71 6.20 11.25
N ALA A 98 -5.51 5.71 11.59
CA ALA A 98 -5.25 4.29 11.85
C ALA A 98 -6.09 3.78 13.02
N ARG A 99 -6.12 4.53 14.14
CA ARG A 99 -7.00 4.23 15.28
C ARG A 99 -8.46 4.16 14.88
N TRP A 100 -8.96 5.21 14.22
CA TRP A 100 -10.35 5.26 13.77
C TRP A 100 -10.68 4.07 12.87
N SER A 101 -9.78 3.70 11.95
CA SER A 101 -9.97 2.54 11.06
C SER A 101 -10.08 1.23 11.82
N SER A 102 -9.30 1.03 12.89
CA SER A 102 -9.40 -0.17 13.74
C SER A 102 -10.71 -0.22 14.54
N GLU A 103 -11.25 0.94 14.92
CA GLU A 103 -12.51 1.06 15.67
C GLU A 103 -13.75 1.00 14.76
N HIS A 104 -13.61 1.34 13.46
CA HIS A 104 -14.71 1.43 12.49
C HIS A 104 -14.39 0.68 11.18
N PRO A 105 -14.14 -0.65 11.21
CA PRO A 105 -13.57 -1.38 10.08
C PRO A 105 -14.47 -1.42 8.84
N ALA A 106 -15.79 -1.37 9.00
CA ALA A 106 -16.75 -1.35 7.89
C ALA A 106 -16.73 0.02 7.16
N GLU A 107 -16.82 1.12 7.92
CA GLU A 107 -16.73 2.48 7.37
C GLU A 107 -15.37 2.73 6.72
N ALA A 108 -14.29 2.22 7.31
CA ALA A 108 -12.97 2.29 6.70
C ALA A 108 -12.94 1.59 5.33
N ALA A 109 -13.55 0.40 5.21
CA ALA A 109 -13.61 -0.30 3.94
C ALA A 109 -14.39 0.48 2.86
N GLU A 110 -15.45 1.20 3.23
CA GLU A 110 -16.19 2.09 2.34
C GLU A 110 -15.34 3.28 1.85
N VAL A 111 -14.55 3.87 2.75
CA VAL A 111 -13.58 4.93 2.39
C VAL A 111 -12.56 4.40 1.39
N PHE A 112 -11.95 3.24 1.67
CA PHE A 112 -11.01 2.61 0.74
C PHE A 112 -11.63 2.29 -0.62
N ALA A 113 -12.85 1.75 -0.63
CA ALA A 113 -13.59 1.42 -1.85
C ALA A 113 -13.82 2.67 -2.72
N THR A 114 -14.26 3.77 -2.10
CA THR A 114 -14.49 5.04 -2.78
C THR A 114 -13.20 5.65 -3.32
N GLU A 115 -12.13 5.67 -2.50
CA GLU A 115 -10.84 6.22 -2.91
C GLU A 115 -10.22 5.43 -4.07
N LEU A 116 -10.32 4.11 -4.03
CA LEU A 116 -9.75 3.22 -5.05
C LEU A 116 -10.69 3.02 -6.26
N GLY A 117 -11.94 3.47 -6.18
CA GLY A 117 -12.93 3.33 -7.25
C GLY A 117 -13.35 1.87 -7.48
N VAL A 118 -13.42 1.09 -6.41
CA VAL A 118 -13.80 -0.34 -6.42
C VAL A 118 -14.90 -0.58 -5.40
N THR A 119 -15.40 -1.81 -5.30
CA THR A 119 -16.42 -2.17 -4.29
C THR A 119 -15.79 -2.53 -2.94
N VAL A 120 -16.57 -2.51 -1.86
CA VAL A 120 -16.14 -3.01 -0.54
C VAL A 120 -15.76 -4.50 -0.59
N GLU A 121 -16.43 -5.28 -1.44
CA GLU A 121 -16.07 -6.69 -1.67
C GLU A 121 -14.66 -6.81 -2.27
N ASP A 122 -14.30 -5.95 -3.23
CA ASP A 122 -12.96 -5.90 -3.80
C ASP A 122 -11.90 -5.53 -2.75
N ILE A 123 -12.20 -4.60 -1.85
CA ILE A 123 -11.33 -4.23 -0.72
C ILE A 123 -11.07 -5.44 0.17
N ASN A 124 -12.14 -6.09 0.64
CA ASN A 124 -12.07 -7.21 1.56
C ASN A 124 -11.42 -8.46 0.92
N GLY A 125 -11.57 -8.67 -0.39
CA GLY A 125 -10.90 -9.75 -1.11
C GLY A 125 -9.41 -9.51 -1.39
N SER A 126 -8.96 -8.26 -1.33
CA SER A 126 -7.61 -7.85 -1.74
C SER A 126 -6.63 -7.74 -0.58
N PHE A 127 -7.05 -7.13 0.53
CA PHE A 127 -6.19 -6.95 1.69
C PHE A 127 -6.12 -8.22 2.54
N VAL A 128 -5.12 -8.27 3.42
CA VAL A 128 -5.03 -9.32 4.45
C VAL A 128 -6.13 -9.14 5.48
N ASP A 129 -6.49 -10.22 6.18
CA ASP A 129 -7.44 -10.14 7.28
C ASP A 129 -6.98 -9.12 8.32
N ASN A 130 -7.96 -8.36 8.85
CA ASN A 130 -7.77 -7.29 9.81
C ASN A 130 -6.73 -6.25 9.35
N TYR A 131 -6.70 -5.90 8.06
CA TYR A 131 -5.76 -4.90 7.56
C TYR A 131 -5.95 -3.53 8.21
N GLN A 132 -7.15 -3.22 8.69
CA GLN A 132 -7.48 -1.98 9.40
C GLN A 132 -6.63 -1.81 10.66
N ASP A 133 -6.28 -2.92 11.33
CA ASP A 133 -5.41 -2.94 12.50
C ASP A 133 -3.92 -2.79 12.14
N LYS A 134 -3.58 -2.79 10.85
CA LYS A 134 -2.21 -2.78 10.33
C LYS A 134 -1.86 -1.46 9.64
N LEU A 135 -2.71 -0.43 9.77
CA LEU A 135 -2.51 0.89 9.17
C LEU A 135 -1.68 1.85 10.03
N TRP A 136 -1.27 1.41 11.22
CA TRP A 136 -0.50 2.22 12.16
C TRP A 136 0.91 2.52 11.63
N PRO A 137 1.31 3.80 11.47
CA PRO A 137 2.67 4.14 11.11
C PRO A 137 3.65 3.62 12.16
N ASN A 138 4.62 2.80 11.74
CA ASN A 138 5.63 2.25 12.63
C ASN A 138 6.98 2.13 11.91
N LEU A 139 8.02 1.92 12.70
CA LEU A 139 9.38 1.64 12.25
C LEU A 139 9.88 0.36 12.93
N SER A 140 9.03 -0.67 12.91
CA SER A 140 9.35 -1.98 13.49
C SER A 140 10.60 -2.58 12.84
N SER A 141 11.26 -3.51 13.54
CA SER A 141 12.37 -4.27 12.97
C SER A 141 11.96 -4.99 11.68
N ASP A 142 10.75 -5.52 11.64
CA ASP A 142 10.22 -6.27 10.50
C ASP A 142 9.97 -5.34 9.31
N THR A 143 9.38 -4.16 9.56
CA THR A 143 9.17 -3.12 8.54
C THR A 143 10.51 -2.66 7.96
N MET A 144 11.50 -2.41 8.81
CA MET A 144 12.84 -1.99 8.39
C MET A 144 13.58 -3.11 7.65
N HIS A 145 13.41 -4.37 8.06
CA HIS A 145 13.95 -5.54 7.37
C HIS A 145 13.37 -5.65 5.95
N LEU A 146 12.05 -5.57 5.79
CA LEU A 146 11.40 -5.64 4.47
C LEU A 146 11.83 -4.49 3.55
N LEU A 147 12.04 -3.28 4.10
CA LEU A 147 12.58 -2.15 3.33
C LEU A 147 14.03 -2.42 2.87
N SER A 148 14.87 -3.00 3.75
CA SER A 148 16.22 -3.43 3.39
C SER A 148 16.20 -4.50 2.29
N THR A 149 15.32 -5.49 2.39
CA THR A 149 15.15 -6.52 1.37
C THR A 149 14.79 -5.95 0.00
N GLN A 150 13.94 -4.92 -0.03
CA GLN A 150 13.62 -4.22 -1.28
C GLN A 150 14.83 -3.46 -1.85
N GLN A 151 15.63 -2.81 -1.00
CA GLN A 151 16.89 -2.19 -1.41
C GLN A 151 17.89 -3.22 -1.96
N ASP A 152 18.06 -4.35 -1.28
CA ASP A 152 18.99 -5.41 -1.69
C ASP A 152 18.60 -6.00 -3.05
N PHE A 153 17.30 -6.17 -3.30
CA PHE A 153 16.80 -6.52 -4.64
C PHE A 153 17.21 -5.46 -5.67
N MET A 154 17.00 -4.18 -5.38
CA MET A 154 17.35 -3.11 -6.31
C MET A 154 18.86 -3.03 -6.60
N LEU A 155 19.70 -3.26 -5.60
CA LEU A 155 21.15 -3.29 -5.77
C LEU A 155 21.61 -4.50 -6.57
N LYS A 156 21.10 -5.69 -6.24
CA LYS A 156 21.44 -6.96 -6.90
C LYS A 156 21.24 -6.91 -8.42
N TYR A 157 20.18 -6.25 -8.87
CA TYR A 157 19.84 -6.12 -10.28
C TYR A 157 20.29 -4.80 -10.92
N GLY A 158 21.02 -3.96 -10.18
CA GLY A 158 21.61 -2.72 -10.70
C GLY A 158 20.61 -1.58 -10.93
N TYR A 159 19.42 -1.64 -10.32
CA TYR A 159 18.45 -0.54 -10.33
C TYR A 159 18.88 0.62 -9.43
N LEU A 160 19.66 0.33 -8.38
CA LEU A 160 20.34 1.31 -7.55
C LEU A 160 21.86 1.21 -7.73
N PRO A 161 22.58 2.34 -7.91
CA PRO A 161 24.03 2.34 -8.06
C PRO A 161 24.77 2.12 -6.73
N SER A 162 24.13 2.44 -5.60
CA SER A 162 24.70 2.34 -4.24
C SER A 162 23.58 2.24 -3.20
N PRO A 163 23.83 1.59 -2.04
CA PRO A 163 22.83 1.50 -0.98
C PRO A 163 22.49 2.87 -0.39
N VAL A 164 21.24 3.03 0.06
CA VAL A 164 20.85 4.11 0.98
C VAL A 164 21.15 3.64 2.40
N ASP A 165 21.75 4.53 3.20
CA ASP A 165 21.87 4.29 4.64
C ASP A 165 20.50 4.51 5.29
N LEU A 166 19.73 3.43 5.44
CA LEU A 166 18.38 3.47 6.00
C LEU A 166 18.36 3.93 7.47
N GLN A 167 19.45 3.76 8.21
CA GLN A 167 19.53 4.18 9.61
C GLN A 167 19.70 5.70 9.72
N ILE A 168 20.46 6.31 8.81
CA ILE A 168 20.60 7.77 8.74
C ILE A 168 19.39 8.42 8.07
N TRP A 169 18.81 7.75 7.07
CA TRP A 169 17.68 8.28 6.32
C TRP A 169 16.37 8.27 7.11
N CYS A 170 16.18 7.27 7.97
CA CYS A 170 15.02 7.18 8.84
C CYS A 170 15.19 8.09 10.06
N ASP A 171 14.19 8.93 10.34
CA ASP A 171 14.13 9.76 11.55
C ASP A 171 12.88 9.42 12.35
N ASP A 172 13.06 8.61 13.39
CA ASP A 172 11.95 8.15 14.25
C ASP A 172 11.47 9.23 15.23
N SER A 173 12.23 10.31 15.42
CA SER A 173 11.95 11.33 16.44
C SER A 173 10.61 12.01 16.21
N PHE A 174 10.27 12.30 14.95
CA PHE A 174 8.98 12.88 14.57
C PHE A 174 7.81 11.97 14.90
N LEU A 175 7.95 10.66 14.61
CA LEU A 175 6.89 9.69 14.84
C LEU A 175 6.72 9.43 16.34
N ARG A 176 7.82 9.33 17.10
CA ARG A 176 7.78 9.20 18.56
C ARG A 176 7.06 10.38 19.19
N GLN A 177 7.42 11.61 18.79
CA GLN A 177 6.77 12.81 19.28
C GLN A 177 5.26 12.85 18.92
N ALA A 178 4.87 12.33 17.76
CA ALA A 178 3.47 12.23 17.39
C ALA A 178 2.70 11.26 18.30
N TYR A 179 3.25 10.07 18.58
CA TYR A 179 2.65 9.12 19.54
C TYR A 179 2.52 9.70 20.95
N GLU A 180 3.56 10.40 21.43
CA GLU A 180 3.54 11.10 22.71
C GLU A 180 2.42 12.15 22.78
N ARG A 181 2.27 12.97 21.74
CA ARG A 181 1.21 14.00 21.68
C ARG A 181 -0.20 13.41 21.61
N GLU A 182 -0.36 12.23 21.04
CA GLU A 182 -1.63 11.50 21.01
C GLU A 182 -1.92 10.72 22.30
N ASN A 183 -0.98 10.70 23.27
CA ASN A 183 -1.04 9.85 24.47
C ASN A 183 -1.28 8.36 24.13
N LEU A 184 -0.64 7.87 23.06
CA LEU A 184 -0.74 6.48 22.62
C LEU A 184 0.60 5.75 22.79
N PRO A 185 0.57 4.45 23.11
CA PRO A 185 1.80 3.66 23.15
C PRO A 185 2.42 3.61 21.74
N TRP A 186 3.74 3.55 21.70
CA TRP A 186 4.47 3.32 20.47
C TRP A 186 4.01 2.02 19.81
N ALA A 187 3.54 2.11 18.56
CA ALA A 187 3.32 0.92 17.75
C ALA A 187 4.68 0.41 17.28
N ALA A 188 5.20 -0.58 18.00
CA ALA A 188 6.36 -1.36 17.58
C ALA A 188 5.95 -2.44 16.60
#